data_AF-A0A6J0BWS4-F1
#
_entry.id   AF-A0A6J0BWS4-F1
#
_cell.length_a   1.000
_cell.length_b   1.000
_cell.length_c   1.000
_cell.angle_alpha   90.00
_cell.angle_beta   90.00
_cell.angle_gamma   90.00
#
_symmetry.space_group_name_H-M   'P 1'
#
loop_
_entity.id
_entity.type
_entity.pdbx_description
1 polymer ?
#
loop_
_entity_poly.entity_id
_entity_poly.type
_entity_poly.pdbx_seq_one_letter_code
_entity_poly.pdbx_strand_id
1 'polypeptide(L)'
;MGEVPHSVPHSTQRGLPSPDLFTMKHLLTTSLVFIGILCSYTVLSIVPNTNTDVDRTARVAVVTGSNKGVGFATVKGLCQRFNGTVYLTARSVVRGQASVEELRKIGLQPRFHQLDITDDSSVNAFKTYLNDTHGGLDILVNNAGISFKENATELFSVQASETVRVNYFGLLKVSKALFPLLRPHARVVHVSSAFGRLPLIPGSQIRARFSNSELTVEGLNQIMRDFIECVISNELNSSLI
;
A
#
# COMPACT_ATOMS: atom_id res chain seq x y z
N MET A 1 60.68 -41.23 24.58
CA MET A 1 59.69 -41.75 23.62
C MET A 1 58.33 -41.73 24.32
N GLY A 2 57.29 -41.08 23.81
CA GLY A 2 57.18 -40.25 22.61
C GLY A 2 56.30 -39.01 22.87
N GLU A 3 56.19 -38.16 21.86
CA GLU A 3 55.47 -36.88 21.92
C GLU A 3 53.94 -37.07 21.87
N VAL A 4 53.18 -36.14 22.45
CA VAL A 4 51.72 -36.03 22.29
C VAL A 4 51.41 -34.66 21.69
N PRO A 5 50.82 -34.58 20.48
CA PRO A 5 50.59 -33.32 19.80
C PRO A 5 49.32 -32.60 20.29
N HIS A 6 49.35 -31.26 20.26
CA HIS A 6 48.18 -30.43 20.47
C HIS A 6 47.14 -30.61 19.34
N SER A 7 45.86 -30.72 19.70
CA SER A 7 44.74 -30.50 18.78
C SER A 7 43.71 -29.54 19.41
N VAL A 8 43.29 -28.56 18.62
CA VAL A 8 42.32 -27.53 19.02
C VAL A 8 40.91 -27.99 18.65
N PRO A 9 39.88 -27.85 19.51
CA PRO A 9 38.51 -28.19 19.12
C PRO A 9 37.98 -27.18 18.08
N HIS A 10 37.54 -27.68 16.93
CA HIS A 10 36.82 -26.86 15.95
C HIS A 10 35.52 -26.31 16.54
N SER A 11 35.25 -25.02 16.30
CA SER A 11 34.00 -24.38 16.66
C SER A 11 32.86 -24.89 15.80
N THR A 12 31.94 -25.66 16.39
CA THR A 12 30.68 -26.04 15.75
C THR A 12 29.89 -24.78 15.40
N GLN A 13 29.77 -24.47 14.10
CA GLN A 13 28.84 -23.43 13.65
C GLN A 13 27.42 -23.87 14.02
N ARG A 14 26.81 -23.16 14.97
CA ARG A 14 25.37 -23.27 15.23
C ARG A 14 24.65 -22.74 13.99
N GLY A 15 24.12 -23.64 13.19
CA GLY A 15 23.19 -23.30 12.12
C GLY A 15 22.02 -22.50 12.71
N LEU A 16 21.68 -21.39 12.06
CA LEU A 16 20.46 -20.65 12.37
C LEU A 16 19.26 -21.60 12.16
N PRO A 17 18.27 -21.61 13.08
CA PRO A 17 17.08 -22.42 12.87
C PRO A 17 16.38 -21.97 11.58
N SER A 18 15.92 -22.92 10.79
CA SER A 18 15.02 -22.66 9.66
C SER A 18 13.81 -21.88 10.18
N PRO A 19 13.39 -20.79 9.51
CA PRO A 19 12.23 -20.01 9.96
C PRO A 19 11.01 -20.93 10.02
N ASP A 20 10.35 -20.93 11.17
CA ASP A 20 9.16 -21.73 11.38
C ASP A 20 7.97 -21.20 10.55
N LEU A 21 6.94 -22.04 10.44
CA LEU A 21 5.70 -21.69 9.73
C LEU A 21 5.02 -20.43 10.32
N PHE A 22 5.34 -20.08 11.57
CA PHE A 22 4.91 -18.86 12.24
C PHE A 22 5.62 -17.61 11.68
N THR A 23 6.95 -17.67 11.52
CA THR A 23 7.76 -16.61 10.90
C THR A 23 7.34 -16.36 9.45
N MET A 24 7.06 -17.42 8.67
CA MET A 24 6.56 -17.27 7.28
C MET A 24 5.19 -16.57 7.20
N LYS A 25 4.26 -16.85 8.12
CA LYS A 25 2.92 -16.21 8.14
C LYS A 25 2.97 -14.70 8.37
N HIS A 26 3.90 -14.22 9.21
CA HIS A 26 4.10 -12.79 9.45
C HIS A 26 4.76 -12.05 8.26
N LEU A 27 5.55 -12.76 7.45
CA LEU A 27 6.36 -12.15 6.40
C LEU A 27 5.59 -11.80 5.11
N LEU A 28 4.47 -12.48 4.86
CA LEU A 28 3.74 -12.39 3.59
C LEU A 28 2.43 -11.59 3.68
N THR A 29 2.02 -11.19 4.89
CA THR A 29 0.70 -10.57 5.15
C THR A 29 0.69 -9.05 5.24
N THR A 30 1.84 -8.36 5.15
CA THR A 30 1.90 -6.89 5.01
C THR A 30 3.05 -6.42 4.13
N SER A 31 2.80 -5.46 3.19
CA SER A 31 3.68 -4.36 2.69
C SER A 31 3.70 -4.11 1.16
N LEU A 32 4.05 -2.87 0.73
CA LEU A 32 4.84 -2.48 -0.48
C LEU A 32 5.14 -0.93 -0.51
N VAL A 33 6.44 -0.53 -0.58
CA VAL A 33 7.10 0.77 -0.16
C VAL A 33 7.04 1.97 -1.16
N PHE A 34 7.36 3.25 -0.90
CA PHE A 34 8.21 3.99 0.12
C PHE A 34 7.80 5.50 0.30
N ILE A 35 8.32 6.20 1.34
CA ILE A 35 8.39 7.71 1.46
C ILE A 35 9.77 8.15 2.02
N GLY A 36 10.33 9.26 1.51
CA GLY A 36 11.41 10.06 2.11
C GLY A 36 11.29 11.54 1.69
N ILE A 37 10.78 12.45 2.54
CA ILE A 37 11.48 13.39 3.45
C ILE A 37 12.27 14.53 2.76
N LEU A 38 11.67 15.73 2.73
CA LEU A 38 12.13 17.10 3.07
C LEU A 38 10.94 18.04 2.71
N CYS A 39 10.70 19.24 3.25
CA CYS A 39 11.45 20.16 4.11
C CYS A 39 10.48 20.90 5.09
N SER A 40 11.00 21.75 5.98
CA SER A 40 10.28 22.36 7.11
C SER A 40 9.74 23.79 6.85
N TYR A 41 8.67 24.17 7.57
CA TYR A 41 8.06 25.51 7.75
C TYR A 41 7.62 26.25 6.44
N THR A 42 6.43 26.86 6.36
CA THR A 42 5.91 27.96 7.20
C THR A 42 4.37 27.97 7.21
N VAL A 43 3.76 28.54 8.26
CA VAL A 43 2.29 28.72 8.36
C VAL A 43 1.83 29.93 7.56
N LEU A 44 0.79 29.77 6.75
CA LEU A 44 -0.05 30.89 6.30
C LEU A 44 -1.52 30.50 6.39
N SER A 45 -2.26 31.14 7.29
CA SER A 45 -3.69 30.92 7.46
C SER A 45 -4.46 31.55 6.29
N ILE A 46 -5.24 30.75 5.56
CA ILE A 46 -6.21 31.23 4.58
C ILE A 46 -7.61 30.83 5.06
N VAL A 47 -8.51 31.82 5.12
CA VAL A 47 -9.91 31.66 5.54
C VAL A 47 -10.65 30.83 4.48
N PRO A 48 -11.45 29.80 4.86
CA PRO A 48 -12.19 29.02 3.88
C PRO A 48 -13.29 29.85 3.21
N ASN A 49 -13.19 30.01 1.89
CA ASN A 49 -14.30 30.49 1.06
C ASN A 49 -15.32 29.36 0.90
N THR A 50 -16.56 29.55 1.33
CA THR A 50 -17.62 28.53 1.36
C THR A 50 -18.39 28.40 0.03
N ASN A 51 -17.76 28.74 -1.10
CA ASN A 51 -18.37 28.52 -2.41
C ASN A 51 -18.10 27.10 -2.91
N THR A 52 -19.18 26.38 -3.19
CA THR A 52 -19.19 25.00 -3.70
C THR A 52 -18.87 24.89 -5.20
N ASP A 53 -18.49 26.00 -5.84
CA ASP A 53 -18.19 26.01 -7.26
C ASP A 53 -16.88 25.27 -7.53
N VAL A 54 -16.88 24.42 -8.55
CA VAL A 54 -15.71 23.57 -8.86
C VAL A 54 -14.79 24.33 -9.80
N ASP A 55 -13.82 25.03 -9.23
CA ASP A 55 -12.68 25.54 -9.99
C ASP A 55 -11.92 24.35 -10.63
N ARG A 56 -12.07 24.19 -11.94
CA ARG A 56 -11.39 23.17 -12.74
C ARG A 56 -9.86 23.32 -12.76
N THR A 57 -9.33 24.48 -12.37
CA THR A 57 -7.89 24.73 -12.25
C THR A 57 -7.33 24.33 -10.88
N ALA A 58 -8.20 24.05 -9.89
CA ALA A 58 -7.78 23.62 -8.57
C ALA A 58 -6.92 22.34 -8.64
N ARG A 59 -5.88 22.28 -7.80
CA ARG A 59 -5.04 21.09 -7.67
C ARG A 59 -5.83 19.99 -6.95
N VAL A 60 -5.61 18.73 -7.31
CA VAL A 60 -6.35 17.59 -6.74
C VAL A 60 -5.42 16.58 -6.10
N ALA A 61 -5.67 16.27 -4.82
CA ALA A 61 -5.02 15.19 -4.09
C ALA A 61 -6.04 14.09 -3.78
N VAL A 62 -5.69 12.83 -4.03
CA VAL A 62 -6.51 11.64 -3.78
C VAL A 62 -5.77 10.73 -2.83
N VAL A 63 -6.45 10.28 -1.76
CA VAL A 63 -5.92 9.24 -0.86
C VAL A 63 -6.87 8.04 -0.88
N THR A 64 -6.36 6.86 -1.21
CA THR A 64 -7.17 5.64 -1.25
C THR A 64 -7.33 5.04 0.15
N GLY A 65 -8.54 4.61 0.52
CA GLY A 65 -8.80 3.89 1.79
C GLY A 65 -8.53 4.73 3.05
N SER A 66 -8.87 6.03 2.99
CA SER A 66 -8.48 7.05 3.96
C SER A 66 -9.50 7.30 5.08
N ASN A 67 -10.46 6.41 5.29
CA ASN A 67 -11.44 6.53 6.40
C ASN A 67 -10.91 6.08 7.78
N LYS A 68 -9.61 5.77 7.90
CA LYS A 68 -8.93 5.43 9.17
C LYS A 68 -7.41 5.45 9.01
N GLY A 69 -6.69 5.40 10.13
CA GLY A 69 -5.25 5.11 10.19
C GLY A 69 -4.40 6.09 9.38
N VAL A 70 -3.36 5.56 8.72
CA VAL A 70 -2.40 6.36 7.93
C VAL A 70 -3.10 7.22 6.88
N GLY A 71 -4.04 6.65 6.10
CA GLY A 71 -4.76 7.41 5.08
C GLY A 71 -5.58 8.58 5.64
N PHE A 72 -6.20 8.43 6.81
CA PHE A 72 -6.90 9.52 7.48
C PHE A 72 -5.94 10.63 7.92
N ALA A 73 -4.80 10.25 8.52
CA ALA A 73 -3.75 11.19 8.89
C ALA A 73 -3.15 11.92 7.68
N THR A 74 -3.01 11.23 6.55
CA THR A 74 -2.57 11.80 5.27
C THR A 74 -3.58 12.80 4.72
N VAL A 75 -4.89 12.48 4.71
CA VAL A 75 -5.93 13.46 4.33
C VAL A 75 -5.89 14.68 5.24
N LYS A 76 -5.80 14.48 6.57
CA LYS A 76 -5.67 15.58 7.54
C LYS A 76 -4.48 16.49 7.22
N GLY A 77 -3.30 15.90 7.02
CA GLY A 77 -2.08 16.64 6.70
C GLY A 77 -2.11 17.34 5.33
N LEU A 78 -2.77 16.74 4.33
CA LEU A 78 -3.01 17.36 3.03
C LEU A 78 -3.96 18.56 3.17
N CYS A 79 -5.12 18.41 3.83
CA CYS A 79 -6.05 19.52 4.04
C CYS A 79 -5.44 20.72 4.80
N GLN A 80 -4.37 20.51 5.56
CA GLN A 80 -3.65 21.56 6.28
C GLN A 80 -2.56 22.27 5.46
N ARG A 81 -2.13 21.72 4.31
CA ARG A 81 -0.89 22.14 3.62
C ARG A 81 -0.99 22.20 2.10
N PHE A 82 -1.95 21.51 1.50
CA PHE A 82 -2.15 21.42 0.06
C PHE A 82 -3.18 22.46 -0.37
N ASN A 83 -2.76 23.41 -1.20
CA ASN A 83 -3.68 24.37 -1.82
C ASN A 83 -4.44 23.70 -2.98
N GLY A 84 -5.57 23.08 -2.66
CA GLY A 84 -6.40 22.37 -3.62
C GLY A 84 -7.46 21.46 -2.98
N THR A 85 -8.19 20.73 -3.82
CA THR A 85 -9.19 19.75 -3.40
C THR A 85 -8.51 18.47 -2.90
N VAL A 86 -8.85 18.03 -1.68
CA VAL A 86 -8.39 16.75 -1.13
C VAL A 86 -9.57 15.77 -1.06
N TYR A 87 -9.42 14.61 -1.70
CA TYR A 87 -10.38 13.52 -1.65
C TYR A 87 -10.00 12.47 -0.60
N LEU A 88 -10.87 12.35 0.41
CA LEU A 88 -10.97 11.17 1.25
C LEU A 88 -11.78 10.12 0.48
N THR A 89 -11.22 8.95 0.23
CA THR A 89 -11.97 7.85 -0.42
C THR A 89 -12.04 6.60 0.43
N ALA A 90 -13.15 5.87 0.33
CA ALA A 90 -13.38 4.65 1.06
C ALA A 90 -14.41 3.75 0.36
N ARG A 91 -14.25 2.43 0.53
CA ARG A 91 -15.21 1.42 0.05
C ARG A 91 -16.60 1.58 0.67
N SER A 92 -16.65 1.95 1.95
CA SER A 92 -17.88 2.15 2.70
C SER A 92 -18.22 3.63 2.77
N VAL A 93 -19.35 4.01 2.15
CA VAL A 93 -19.88 5.39 2.16
C VAL A 93 -20.06 5.91 3.59
N VAL A 94 -20.75 5.14 4.43
CA VAL A 94 -21.04 5.51 5.84
C VAL A 94 -19.76 5.83 6.61
N ARG A 95 -18.74 4.95 6.55
CA ARG A 95 -17.47 5.19 7.26
C ARG A 95 -16.67 6.36 6.66
N GLY A 96 -16.69 6.52 5.34
CA GLY A 96 -16.02 7.63 4.67
C GLY A 96 -16.63 8.99 5.03
N GLN A 97 -17.97 9.08 5.03
CA GLN A 97 -18.70 10.29 5.45
C GLN A 97 -18.47 10.62 6.93
N ALA A 98 -18.48 9.62 7.82
CA ALA A 98 -18.14 9.81 9.23
C ALA A 98 -16.72 10.39 9.41
N SER A 99 -15.73 9.88 8.66
CA SER A 99 -14.36 10.42 8.68
C SER A 99 -14.24 11.84 8.13
N VAL A 100 -15.02 12.21 7.10
CA VAL A 100 -15.08 13.60 6.63
C VAL A 100 -15.65 14.51 7.73
N GLU A 101 -16.67 14.05 8.46
CA GLU A 101 -17.27 14.83 9.55
C GLU A 101 -16.33 15.00 10.76
N GLU A 102 -15.51 13.99 11.09
CA GLU A 102 -14.43 14.13 12.08
C GLU A 102 -13.40 15.21 11.68
N LEU A 103 -13.10 15.35 10.38
CA LEU A 103 -12.18 16.36 9.87
C LEU A 103 -12.81 17.76 9.83
N ARG A 104 -14.13 17.87 9.56
CA ARG A 104 -14.88 19.13 9.62
C ARG A 104 -14.93 19.72 11.02
N LYS A 105 -15.06 18.88 12.05
CA LYS A 105 -15.01 19.32 13.47
C LYS A 105 -13.72 20.02 13.86
N ILE A 106 -12.63 19.85 13.09
CA ILE A 106 -11.35 20.55 13.26
C ILE A 106 -11.06 21.56 12.13
N GLY A 107 -12.10 22.02 11.44
CA GLY A 107 -12.01 23.08 10.42
C GLY A 107 -11.51 22.63 9.03
N LEU A 108 -11.31 21.33 8.80
CA LEU A 108 -10.81 20.79 7.53
C LEU A 108 -11.95 20.30 6.65
N GLN A 109 -11.87 20.54 5.34
CA GLN A 109 -12.96 20.28 4.40
C GLN A 109 -12.55 19.35 3.23
N PRO A 110 -12.18 18.09 3.51
CA PRO A 110 -11.99 17.11 2.44
C PRO A 110 -13.32 16.80 1.74
N ARG A 111 -13.26 16.51 0.44
CA ARG A 111 -14.38 15.91 -0.30
C ARG A 111 -14.38 14.40 -0.08
N PHE A 112 -15.57 13.79 -0.10
CA PHE A 112 -15.71 12.34 -0.11
C PHE A 112 -15.97 11.83 -1.52
N HIS A 113 -15.39 10.69 -1.88
CA HIS A 113 -15.90 9.85 -2.97
C HIS A 113 -15.80 8.37 -2.57
N GLN A 114 -16.79 7.56 -2.95
CA GLN A 114 -16.73 6.12 -2.73
C GLN A 114 -15.65 5.51 -3.63
N LEU A 115 -14.81 4.63 -3.09
CA LEU A 115 -13.83 3.88 -3.86
C LEU A 115 -13.56 2.52 -3.21
N ASP A 116 -14.04 1.45 -3.85
CA ASP A 116 -13.51 0.11 -3.66
C ASP A 116 -12.43 -0.14 -4.71
N ILE A 117 -11.18 -0.16 -4.26
CA ILE A 117 -10.03 -0.36 -5.16
C ILE A 117 -10.03 -1.74 -5.85
N THR A 118 -10.87 -2.67 -5.40
CA THR A 118 -10.97 -4.02 -5.95
C THR A 118 -12.12 -4.21 -6.95
N ASP A 119 -13.06 -3.27 -7.03
CA ASP A 119 -14.21 -3.31 -7.94
C ASP A 119 -13.99 -2.40 -9.17
N ASP A 120 -14.10 -2.97 -10.38
CA ASP A 120 -13.86 -2.23 -11.62
C ASP A 120 -14.91 -1.14 -11.86
N SER A 121 -16.15 -1.34 -11.43
CA SER A 121 -17.22 -0.34 -11.59
C SER A 121 -16.96 0.89 -10.73
N SER A 122 -16.59 0.69 -9.46
CA SER A 122 -16.21 1.73 -8.51
C SER A 122 -14.97 2.51 -8.97
N VAL A 123 -13.92 1.81 -9.44
CA VAL A 123 -12.71 2.45 -9.96
C VAL A 123 -13.01 3.27 -11.22
N ASN A 124 -13.81 2.75 -12.16
CA ASN A 124 -14.18 3.48 -13.37
C ASN A 124 -15.09 4.67 -13.07
N ALA A 125 -16.08 4.52 -12.18
CA ALA A 125 -16.95 5.63 -11.76
C ALA A 125 -16.14 6.77 -11.15
N PHE A 126 -15.17 6.46 -10.28
CA PHE A 126 -14.29 7.47 -9.69
C PHE A 126 -13.32 8.11 -10.70
N LYS A 127 -12.78 7.33 -11.65
CA LYS A 127 -11.98 7.84 -12.76
C LYS A 127 -12.77 8.86 -13.60
N THR A 128 -13.96 8.49 -14.06
CA THR A 128 -14.84 9.37 -14.84
C THR A 128 -15.19 10.63 -14.06
N TYR A 129 -15.59 10.48 -12.79
CA TYR A 129 -15.87 11.62 -11.91
C TYR A 129 -14.67 12.59 -11.79
N LEU A 130 -13.45 12.08 -11.56
CA LEU A 130 -12.24 12.92 -11.48
C LEU A 130 -11.95 13.64 -12.80
N ASN A 131 -12.09 12.95 -13.94
CA ASN A 131 -11.91 13.51 -15.27
C ASN A 131 -12.91 14.65 -15.55
N ASP A 132 -14.20 14.42 -15.32
CA ASP A 132 -15.25 15.36 -15.72
C ASP A 132 -15.33 16.57 -14.78
N THR A 133 -14.96 16.36 -13.51
CA THR A 133 -14.94 17.39 -12.46
C THR A 133 -13.67 18.25 -12.50
N HIS A 134 -12.49 17.66 -12.73
CA HIS A 134 -11.19 18.35 -12.57
C HIS A 134 -10.24 18.25 -13.78
N GLY A 135 -10.53 17.40 -14.78
CA GLY A 135 -9.64 17.16 -15.91
C GLY A 135 -8.29 16.51 -15.57
N GLY A 136 -8.08 16.06 -14.32
CA GLY A 136 -6.85 15.42 -13.89
C GLY A 136 -6.59 15.49 -12.38
N LEU A 137 -5.46 14.94 -11.94
CA LEU A 137 -5.00 15.02 -10.55
C LEU A 137 -3.48 15.26 -10.39
N ASP A 138 -3.11 15.75 -9.21
CA ASP A 138 -1.77 16.21 -8.86
C ASP A 138 -1.06 15.31 -7.83
N ILE A 139 -1.81 14.68 -6.95
CA ILE A 139 -1.28 13.77 -5.93
C ILE A 139 -2.17 12.53 -5.87
N LEU A 140 -1.58 11.35 -6.05
CA LEU A 140 -2.23 10.06 -5.80
C LEU A 140 -1.49 9.34 -4.68
N VAL A 141 -2.15 9.15 -3.53
CA VAL A 141 -1.64 8.32 -2.44
C VAL A 141 -2.39 6.99 -2.44
N ASN A 142 -1.72 5.96 -2.94
CA ASN A 142 -2.15 4.58 -2.87
C ASN A 142 -1.90 4.04 -1.45
N ASN A 143 -2.92 4.15 -0.59
CA ASN A 143 -2.90 3.77 0.83
C ASN A 143 -3.88 2.64 1.19
N ALA A 144 -4.90 2.39 0.38
CA ALA A 144 -5.88 1.35 0.65
C ALA A 144 -5.21 -0.04 0.71
N GLY A 145 -5.36 -0.68 1.87
CA GLY A 145 -4.86 -2.03 2.12
C GLY A 145 -5.56 -2.68 3.31
N ILE A 146 -5.38 -3.99 3.43
CA ILE A 146 -5.78 -4.80 4.58
C ILE A 146 -4.59 -5.53 5.19
N SER A 147 -4.77 -5.93 6.44
CA SER A 147 -3.97 -6.92 7.15
C SER A 147 -4.93 -7.67 8.05
N PHE A 148 -4.76 -8.98 8.17
CA PHE A 148 -5.43 -9.77 9.19
C PHE A 148 -4.77 -9.50 10.55
N LYS A 149 -5.53 -9.74 11.64
CA LYS A 149 -4.98 -9.70 13.00
C LYS A 149 -4.26 -11.01 13.29
N GLU A 150 -3.35 -11.01 14.26
CA GLU A 150 -2.65 -12.21 14.71
C GLU A 150 -3.61 -13.32 15.19
N ASN A 151 -4.78 -12.95 15.71
CA ASN A 151 -5.83 -13.86 16.15
C ASN A 151 -6.94 -14.10 15.10
N ALA A 152 -6.67 -13.84 13.82
CA ALA A 152 -7.55 -14.19 12.71
C ALA A 152 -7.73 -15.72 12.63
N THR A 153 -8.98 -16.18 12.49
CA THR A 153 -9.34 -17.60 12.45
C THR A 153 -9.48 -18.13 11.02
N GLU A 154 -9.48 -17.23 10.04
CA GLU A 154 -9.50 -17.55 8.61
C GLU A 154 -8.27 -18.36 8.19
N LEU A 155 -8.45 -19.30 7.26
CA LEU A 155 -7.35 -20.09 6.70
C LEU A 155 -6.28 -19.18 6.07
N PHE A 156 -5.01 -19.55 6.18
CA PHE A 156 -3.90 -18.75 5.63
C PHE A 156 -4.05 -18.50 4.13
N SER A 157 -4.62 -19.43 3.36
CA SER A 157 -4.96 -19.25 1.95
C SER A 157 -5.99 -18.15 1.70
N VAL A 158 -7.01 -18.03 2.55
CA VAL A 158 -7.98 -16.91 2.50
C VAL A 158 -7.29 -15.60 2.87
N GLN A 159 -6.48 -15.60 3.92
CA GLN A 159 -5.75 -14.40 4.36
C GLN A 159 -4.79 -13.87 3.29
N ALA A 160 -3.98 -14.76 2.70
CA ALA A 160 -3.07 -14.45 1.61
C ALA A 160 -3.80 -13.95 0.36
N SER A 161 -4.83 -14.67 -0.09
CA SER A 161 -5.63 -14.32 -1.29
C SER A 161 -6.25 -12.94 -1.16
N GLU A 162 -6.93 -12.65 -0.04
CA GLU A 162 -7.53 -11.34 0.19
C GLU A 162 -6.49 -10.23 0.31
N THR A 163 -5.34 -10.50 0.95
CA THR A 163 -4.26 -9.53 1.11
C THR A 163 -3.65 -9.16 -0.24
N VAL A 164 -3.35 -10.14 -1.10
CA VAL A 164 -2.82 -9.90 -2.46
C VAL A 164 -3.87 -9.24 -3.36
N ARG A 165 -5.14 -9.66 -3.28
CA ARG A 165 -6.27 -9.09 -4.03
C ARG A 165 -6.44 -7.60 -3.76
N VAL A 166 -6.37 -7.17 -2.49
CA VAL A 166 -6.50 -5.76 -2.12
C VAL A 166 -5.18 -4.99 -2.30
N ASN A 167 -4.11 -5.42 -1.63
CA ASN A 167 -2.90 -4.61 -1.46
C ASN A 167 -2.05 -4.53 -2.73
N TYR A 168 -2.10 -5.56 -3.58
CA TYR A 168 -1.38 -5.59 -4.86
C TYR A 168 -2.32 -5.34 -6.04
N PHE A 169 -3.26 -6.24 -6.31
CA PHE A 169 -4.09 -6.15 -7.53
C PHE A 169 -5.05 -4.95 -7.52
N GLY A 170 -5.65 -4.61 -6.37
CA GLY A 170 -6.50 -3.41 -6.25
C GLY A 170 -5.71 -2.11 -6.41
N LEU A 171 -4.51 -2.02 -5.83
CA LEU A 171 -3.60 -0.90 -6.02
C LEU A 171 -3.18 -0.76 -7.49
N LEU A 172 -2.85 -1.87 -8.16
CA LEU A 172 -2.49 -1.90 -9.58
C LEU A 172 -3.67 -1.47 -10.47
N LYS A 173 -4.89 -1.92 -10.15
CA LYS A 173 -6.14 -1.56 -10.84
C LYS A 173 -6.38 -0.04 -10.79
N VAL A 174 -6.35 0.55 -9.60
CA VAL A 174 -6.50 2.01 -9.42
C VAL A 174 -5.38 2.77 -10.13
N SER A 175 -4.13 2.31 -10.01
CA SER A 175 -2.99 2.95 -10.66
C SER A 175 -3.16 2.97 -12.19
N LYS A 176 -3.45 1.82 -12.82
CA LYS A 176 -3.74 1.73 -14.26
C LYS A 176 -4.91 2.64 -14.69
N ALA A 177 -5.96 2.74 -13.88
CA ALA A 177 -7.14 3.56 -14.20
C ALA A 177 -6.89 5.08 -14.08
N LEU A 178 -6.14 5.51 -13.06
CA LEU A 178 -5.93 6.93 -12.75
C LEU A 178 -4.65 7.53 -13.32
N PHE A 179 -3.64 6.72 -13.71
CA PHE A 179 -2.40 7.24 -14.31
C PHE A 179 -2.63 8.10 -15.57
N PRO A 180 -3.58 7.79 -16.48
CA PRO A 180 -3.91 8.68 -17.61
C PRO A 180 -4.47 10.05 -17.23
N LEU A 181 -4.87 10.26 -15.97
CA LEU A 181 -5.37 11.54 -15.45
C LEU A 181 -4.27 12.35 -14.73
N LEU A 182 -3.05 11.81 -14.57
CA LEU A 182 -1.98 12.52 -13.88
C LEU A 182 -1.51 13.73 -14.69
N ARG A 183 -1.52 14.90 -14.05
CA ARG A 183 -0.94 16.13 -14.62
C ARG A 183 0.60 15.99 -14.72
N PRO A 184 1.30 16.68 -15.64
CA PRO A 184 2.74 16.45 -15.88
C PRO A 184 3.66 16.59 -14.66
N HIS A 185 3.26 17.40 -13.66
CA HIS A 185 3.99 17.61 -12.41
C HIS A 185 3.47 16.76 -11.22
N ALA A 186 2.56 15.82 -11.48
CA ALA A 186 1.90 15.04 -10.44
C ALA A 186 2.87 14.09 -9.70
N ARG A 187 2.51 13.73 -8.47
CA ARG A 187 3.27 12.79 -7.63
C ARG A 187 2.41 11.62 -7.21
N VAL A 188 2.94 10.41 -7.37
CA VAL A 188 2.32 9.18 -6.88
C VAL A 188 3.11 8.68 -5.66
N VAL A 189 2.40 8.28 -4.61
CA VAL A 189 2.95 7.70 -3.38
C VAL A 189 2.30 6.36 -3.13
N HIS A 190 3.10 5.31 -2.95
CA HIS A 190 2.64 3.98 -2.55
C HIS A 190 2.98 3.77 -1.06
N VAL A 191 1.97 3.44 -0.25
CA VAL A 191 2.08 3.32 1.22
C VAL A 191 2.16 1.86 1.65
N SER A 192 2.98 1.61 2.68
CA SER A 192 3.51 0.28 3.01
C SER A 192 3.59 0.00 4.50
N SER A 193 3.96 -1.25 4.80
CA SER A 193 4.65 -1.65 6.03
C SER A 193 6.16 -1.86 5.77
N ALA A 194 6.94 -2.08 6.83
CA ALA A 194 8.37 -2.37 6.75
C ALA A 194 8.69 -3.84 6.42
N PHE A 195 7.71 -4.74 6.48
CA PHE A 195 7.90 -6.19 6.31
C PHE A 195 8.17 -6.63 4.86
N GLY A 196 7.79 -5.83 3.85
CA GLY A 196 8.02 -6.09 2.42
C GLY A 196 9.36 -5.59 1.92
N ARG A 197 10.33 -5.37 2.82
CA ARG A 197 11.72 -5.15 2.43
C ARG A 197 12.27 -6.47 1.92
N LEU A 198 12.81 -6.45 0.70
CA LEU A 198 13.44 -7.60 0.03
C LEU A 198 14.29 -8.53 0.94
N PRO A 199 15.15 -8.03 1.86
CA PRO A 199 15.94 -8.87 2.77
C PRO A 199 15.13 -9.67 3.81
N LEU A 200 13.87 -9.32 4.05
CA LEU A 200 13.00 -10.01 4.99
C LEU A 200 12.28 -11.20 4.33
N ILE A 201 12.00 -11.12 3.02
CA ILE A 201 11.36 -12.21 2.26
C ILE A 201 12.22 -13.49 2.41
N PRO A 202 11.64 -14.65 2.80
CA PRO A 202 12.35 -15.93 2.78
C PRO A 202 12.76 -16.29 1.34
N GLY A 203 13.50 -17.40 1.16
CA GLY A 203 13.90 -17.86 -0.18
C GLY A 203 14.90 -16.98 -0.95
N SER A 204 16.08 -17.52 -1.28
CA SER A 204 17.02 -16.79 -2.17
C SER A 204 16.47 -16.64 -3.60
N GLN A 205 15.71 -17.62 -4.08
CA GLN A 205 15.16 -17.66 -5.44
C GLN A 205 14.10 -16.57 -5.65
N ILE A 206 13.13 -16.45 -4.73
CA ILE A 206 12.10 -15.41 -4.83
C ILE A 206 12.69 -14.00 -4.69
N ARG A 207 13.70 -13.80 -3.82
CA ARG A 207 14.43 -12.52 -3.73
C ARG A 207 15.17 -12.18 -5.02
N ALA A 208 15.72 -13.18 -5.73
CA ALA A 208 16.31 -12.97 -7.05
C ALA A 208 15.25 -12.61 -8.11
N ARG A 209 14.06 -13.24 -8.09
CA ARG A 209 12.93 -12.87 -8.97
C ARG A 209 12.51 -11.41 -8.76
N PHE A 210 12.35 -10.98 -7.50
CA PHE A 210 11.99 -9.60 -7.14
C PHE A 210 13.10 -8.56 -7.39
N SER A 211 14.37 -8.98 -7.44
CA SER A 211 15.53 -8.09 -7.67
C SER A 211 15.98 -8.04 -9.13
N ASN A 212 15.30 -8.72 -10.04
CA ASN A 212 15.60 -8.71 -11.47
C ASN A 212 15.27 -7.32 -12.06
N SER A 213 16.25 -6.67 -12.73
CA SER A 213 16.05 -5.37 -13.38
C SER A 213 15.02 -5.42 -14.50
N GLU A 214 14.89 -6.57 -15.16
CA GLU A 214 13.97 -6.79 -16.28
C GLU A 214 12.57 -7.25 -15.82
N LEU A 215 12.26 -7.15 -14.52
CA LEU A 215 10.97 -7.58 -13.98
C LEU A 215 9.84 -6.67 -14.47
N THR A 216 9.07 -7.18 -15.44
CA THR A 216 7.88 -6.51 -15.95
C THR A 216 6.72 -6.56 -14.96
N VAL A 217 5.74 -5.67 -15.14
CA VAL A 217 4.46 -5.72 -14.38
C VAL A 217 3.77 -7.07 -14.52
N GLU A 218 3.87 -7.74 -15.68
CA GLU A 218 3.25 -9.07 -15.84
C GLU A 218 4.07 -10.18 -15.19
N GLY A 219 5.40 -10.09 -15.17
CA GLY A 219 6.25 -10.96 -14.36
C GLY A 219 5.96 -10.83 -12.87
N LEU A 220 5.72 -9.60 -12.39
CA LEU A 220 5.31 -9.33 -11.02
C LEU A 220 3.88 -9.84 -10.72
N ASN A 221 2.94 -9.68 -11.67
CA ASN A 221 1.62 -10.30 -11.56
C ASN A 221 1.72 -11.83 -11.45
N GLN A 222 2.62 -12.45 -12.22
CA GLN A 222 2.82 -13.90 -12.16
C GLN A 222 3.44 -14.33 -10.82
N ILE A 223 4.44 -13.63 -10.29
CA ILE A 223 4.97 -13.88 -8.93
C ILE A 223 3.83 -13.90 -7.89
N MET A 224 2.90 -12.94 -7.97
CA MET A 224 1.77 -12.85 -7.04
C MET A 224 0.74 -13.97 -7.26
N ARG A 225 0.55 -14.46 -8.49
CA ARG A 225 -0.32 -15.61 -8.78
C ARG A 225 0.30 -16.92 -8.32
N ASP A 226 1.59 -17.16 -8.63
CA ASP A 226 2.35 -18.33 -8.18
C ASP A 226 2.27 -18.49 -6.65
N PHE A 227 2.42 -17.37 -5.92
CA PHE A 227 2.31 -17.35 -4.47
C PHE A 227 0.92 -17.78 -3.99
N ILE A 228 -0.15 -17.24 -4.59
CA ILE A 228 -1.53 -17.61 -4.21
C ILE A 228 -1.84 -19.07 -4.56
N GLU A 229 -1.39 -19.55 -5.72
CA GLU A 229 -1.54 -20.95 -6.13
C GLU A 229 -0.83 -21.90 -5.15
N CYS A 230 0.43 -21.62 -4.83
CA CYS A 230 1.25 -22.34 -3.85
C CYS A 230 0.59 -22.42 -2.44
N VAL A 231 -0.02 -21.32 -1.98
CA VAL A 231 -0.71 -21.31 -0.68
C VAL A 231 -2.07 -22.04 -0.76
N ILE A 232 -2.76 -22.04 -1.89
CA ILE A 232 -4.04 -22.76 -2.08
C ILE A 232 -3.82 -24.27 -2.23
N SER A 233 -2.80 -24.70 -2.98
CA SER A 233 -2.45 -26.13 -3.13
C SER A 233 -1.85 -26.73 -1.85
N ASN A 234 -1.51 -25.89 -0.86
CA ASN A 234 -0.75 -26.24 0.34
C ASN A 234 0.66 -26.79 0.03
N GLU A 235 1.16 -26.58 -1.18
CA GLU A 235 2.52 -26.91 -1.62
C GLU A 235 3.47 -25.78 -1.23
N LEU A 236 3.63 -25.52 0.08
CA LEU A 236 4.56 -24.52 0.62
C LEU A 236 6.02 -24.95 0.42
N ASN A 237 6.45 -24.97 -0.84
CA ASN A 237 7.74 -25.51 -1.28
C ASN A 237 8.79 -24.38 -1.28
N SER A 238 9.91 -24.60 -0.60
CA SER A 238 10.90 -23.54 -0.26
C SER A 238 11.70 -22.97 -1.44
N SER A 239 11.42 -23.42 -2.66
CA SER A 239 11.92 -22.86 -3.92
C SER A 239 11.00 -21.79 -4.51
N LEU A 240 9.72 -21.76 -4.14
CA LEU A 240 8.71 -20.82 -4.67
C LEU A 240 8.45 -19.62 -3.75
N ILE A 241 8.87 -19.69 -2.48
CA ILE A 241 8.67 -18.71 -1.39
C ILE A 241 10.00 -18.34 -0.73
#